data_AF-A0A6G0Q067-F1
#
_entry.id   AF-A0A6G0Q067-F1
#
_cell.length_a   1.000
_cell.length_b   1.000
_cell.length_c   1.000
_cell.angle_alpha   90.00
_cell.angle_beta   90.00
_cell.angle_gamma   90.00
#
_symmetry.space_group_name_H-M   'P 1'
#
loop_
_entity.id
_entity.type
_entity.pdbx_description
1 polymer ?
#
loop_
_entity_poly.entity_id
_entity_poly.type
_entity_poly.pdbx_seq_one_letter_code
_entity_poly.pdbx_strand_id
1 'polypeptide(L)'
;MRTYTARKKEIEALSEELPALEAYVDYLKHQAAKVNNRTNSTQMQQLVNSCLRDTAHHQQLALARVHSALSDFTSRQEKLIPFDNLIHLRKDKRQRLQTLLSIKPRMLRDARRFMGERTAFMDLSVPSSEQSSFVSPSGDYCALKFVVMPLEGDFTAKQVFDALKFYLFHMEIMISEATGDLTLCEEEEPDDHAVSQHRFLRSTPSGYQVESNDVIF
;
A
#
# COMPACT_ATOMS: atom_id res chain seq x y z
N MET A 1 94.97 24.36 -16.83
CA MET A 1 94.41 24.47 -15.46
C MET A 1 93.06 25.22 -15.35
N ARG A 2 92.33 25.49 -16.45
CA ARG A 2 91.03 26.23 -16.41
C ARG A 2 89.77 25.35 -16.55
N THR A 3 89.91 24.11 -17.03
CA THR A 3 88.80 23.18 -17.31
C THR A 3 88.41 22.32 -16.12
N TYR A 4 89.34 22.02 -15.21
CA TYR A 4 89.09 21.21 -14.01
C TYR A 4 88.25 21.96 -12.95
N THR A 5 88.54 23.24 -12.75
CA THR A 5 87.84 24.08 -11.77
C THR A 5 86.38 24.37 -12.16
N ALA A 6 86.10 24.51 -13.46
CA ALA A 6 84.73 24.65 -13.95
C ALA A 6 83.90 23.38 -13.72
N ARG A 7 84.45 22.20 -14.08
CA ARG A 7 83.80 20.91 -13.82
C ARG A 7 83.59 20.64 -12.33
N LYS A 8 84.55 21.01 -11.48
CA LYS A 8 84.41 20.81 -10.03
C LYS A 8 83.25 21.64 -9.45
N LYS A 9 83.11 22.90 -9.86
CA LYS A 9 81.98 23.75 -9.44
C LYS A 9 80.64 23.24 -9.96
N GLU A 10 80.61 22.72 -11.17
CA GLU A 10 79.41 22.14 -11.77
C GLU A 10 78.99 20.84 -11.05
N ILE A 11 79.95 20.01 -10.66
CA ILE A 11 79.71 18.82 -9.83
C ILE A 11 79.22 19.22 -8.43
N GLU A 12 79.82 20.23 -7.80
CA GLU A 12 79.36 20.74 -6.50
C GLU A 12 77.92 21.27 -6.58
N ALA A 13 77.60 22.09 -7.60
CA ALA A 13 76.25 22.62 -7.79
C ALA A 13 75.22 21.50 -8.05
N LEU A 14 75.53 20.54 -8.91
CA LEU A 14 74.66 19.39 -9.17
C LEU A 14 74.53 18.47 -7.95
N SER A 15 75.57 18.37 -7.12
CA SER A 15 75.51 17.61 -5.87
C SER A 15 74.66 18.27 -4.79
N GLU A 16 74.53 19.60 -4.83
CA GLU A 16 73.63 20.36 -3.95
C GLU A 16 72.17 20.32 -4.43
N GLU A 17 71.92 20.20 -5.74
CA GLU A 17 70.55 20.07 -6.29
C GLU A 17 69.96 18.66 -6.14
N LEU A 18 70.79 17.62 -6.13
CA LEU A 18 70.37 16.23 -5.99
C LEU A 18 69.45 15.98 -4.76
N PRO A 19 69.78 16.41 -3.54
CA PRO A 19 68.93 16.24 -2.36
C PRO A 19 67.56 16.91 -2.49
N ALA A 20 67.51 18.10 -3.10
CA ALA A 20 66.27 18.83 -3.30
C ALA A 20 65.36 18.11 -4.31
N LEU A 21 65.97 17.57 -5.37
CA LEU A 21 65.25 16.80 -6.39
C LEU A 21 64.77 15.45 -5.83
N GLU A 22 65.57 14.77 -5.01
CA GLU A 22 65.19 13.54 -4.31
C GLU A 22 64.01 13.77 -3.36
N ALA A 23 64.05 14.84 -2.55
CA ALA A 23 62.94 15.21 -1.69
C ALA A 23 61.65 15.51 -2.47
N TYR A 24 61.78 16.17 -3.63
CA TYR A 24 60.64 16.45 -4.51
C TYR A 24 60.05 15.18 -5.14
N VAL A 25 60.89 14.24 -5.56
CA VAL A 25 60.46 12.93 -6.04
C VAL A 25 59.72 12.15 -4.96
N ASP A 26 60.22 12.17 -3.72
CA ASP A 26 59.57 11.48 -2.61
C ASP A 26 58.24 12.14 -2.22
N TYR A 27 58.15 13.47 -2.29
CA TYR A 27 56.87 14.19 -2.16
C TYR A 27 55.85 13.74 -3.24
N LEU A 28 56.27 13.68 -4.51
CA LEU A 28 55.39 13.25 -5.61
C LEU A 28 54.94 11.81 -5.45
N LYS A 29 55.82 10.89 -5.01
CA LYS A 29 55.45 9.50 -4.69
C LYS A 29 54.38 9.43 -3.60
N HIS A 30 54.52 10.22 -2.53
CA HIS A 30 53.52 10.28 -1.45
C HIS A 30 52.18 10.82 -1.95
N GLN A 31 52.20 11.86 -2.80
CA GLN A 31 50.99 12.43 -3.38
C GLN A 31 50.28 11.44 -4.31
N ALA A 32 51.04 10.72 -5.15
CA ALA A 32 50.51 9.66 -6.02
C ALA A 32 49.90 8.50 -5.21
N ALA A 33 50.55 8.07 -4.13
CA ALA A 33 50.01 7.04 -3.23
C ALA A 33 48.68 7.46 -2.58
N LYS A 34 48.56 8.73 -2.17
CA LYS A 34 47.32 9.28 -1.60
C LYS A 34 46.18 9.33 -2.62
N VAL A 35 46.47 9.70 -3.86
CA VAL A 35 45.48 9.69 -4.95
C VAL A 35 45.03 8.26 -5.27
N ASN A 36 45.97 7.32 -5.41
CA ASN A 36 45.64 5.91 -5.64
C ASN A 36 44.80 5.31 -4.51
N ASN A 37 45.13 5.58 -3.24
CA ASN A 37 44.34 5.11 -2.11
C ASN A 37 42.91 5.67 -2.11
N ARG A 38 42.73 6.95 -2.47
CA ARG A 38 41.41 7.56 -2.63
C ARG A 38 40.63 6.92 -3.77
N THR A 39 41.25 6.74 -4.94
CA THR A 39 40.62 6.11 -6.11
C THR A 39 40.20 4.67 -5.79
N ASN A 40 41.07 3.89 -5.15
CA ASN A 40 40.78 2.52 -4.72
C ASN A 40 39.62 2.49 -3.71
N SER A 41 39.60 3.42 -2.75
CA SER A 41 38.49 3.55 -1.78
C SER A 41 37.16 3.87 -2.48
N THR A 42 37.15 4.78 -3.46
CA THR A 42 35.94 5.13 -4.21
C THR A 42 35.46 3.97 -5.08
N GLN A 43 36.37 3.27 -5.76
CA GLN A 43 36.04 2.08 -6.55
C GLN A 43 35.46 0.96 -5.66
N MET A 44 36.05 0.75 -4.48
CA MET A 44 35.53 -0.22 -3.51
C MET A 44 34.12 0.16 -3.05
N GLN A 45 33.87 1.43 -2.73
CA GLN A 45 32.52 1.90 -2.39
C GLN A 45 31.51 1.69 -3.53
N GLN A 46 31.92 1.93 -4.79
CA GLN A 46 31.06 1.69 -5.96
C GLN A 46 30.71 0.21 -6.11
N LEU A 47 31.67 -0.70 -5.92
CA LEU A 47 31.46 -2.14 -5.96
C LEU A 47 30.50 -2.59 -4.84
N VAL A 48 30.72 -2.14 -3.61
CA VAL A 48 29.83 -2.45 -2.48
C VAL A 48 28.41 -1.94 -2.75
N ASN A 49 28.26 -0.71 -3.21
CA ASN A 49 26.95 -0.14 -3.56
C ASN A 49 26.27 -0.92 -4.70
N SER A 50 27.02 -1.39 -5.70
CA SER A 50 26.49 -2.25 -6.75
C SER A 50 25.97 -3.57 -6.18
N CYS A 51 26.76 -4.24 -5.36
CA CYS A 51 26.39 -5.49 -4.71
C CYS A 51 25.14 -5.34 -3.81
N LEU A 52 25.05 -4.24 -3.06
CA LEU A 52 23.87 -3.93 -2.24
C LEU A 52 22.62 -3.72 -3.11
N ARG A 53 22.73 -2.98 -4.22
CA ARG A 53 21.61 -2.81 -5.16
C ARG A 53 21.19 -4.12 -5.79
N ASP A 54 22.15 -4.95 -6.24
CA ASP A 54 21.86 -6.26 -6.82
C ASP A 54 21.13 -7.15 -5.81
N THR A 55 21.56 -7.13 -4.55
CA THR A 55 20.90 -7.86 -3.47
C THR A 55 19.48 -7.35 -3.22
N ALA A 56 19.29 -6.02 -3.16
CA ALA A 56 17.98 -5.40 -3.00
C ALA A 56 17.03 -5.76 -4.17
N HIS A 57 17.54 -5.76 -5.40
CA HIS A 57 16.77 -6.18 -6.58
C HIS A 57 16.38 -7.67 -6.52
N HIS A 58 17.29 -8.55 -6.10
CA HIS A 58 16.98 -9.96 -5.89
C HIS A 58 15.87 -10.15 -4.84
N GLN A 59 15.93 -9.40 -3.74
CA GLN A 59 14.89 -9.43 -2.71
C GLN A 59 13.55 -8.92 -3.24
N GLN A 60 13.53 -7.83 -4.01
CA GLN A 60 12.32 -7.31 -4.66
C GLN A 60 11.70 -8.33 -5.61
N LEU A 61 12.51 -9.05 -6.39
CA LEU A 61 12.04 -10.12 -7.27
C LEU A 61 11.46 -11.31 -6.48
N ALA A 62 12.09 -11.68 -5.37
CA ALA A 62 11.56 -12.73 -4.49
C ALA A 62 10.21 -12.32 -3.88
N LEU A 63 10.08 -11.07 -3.41
CA LEU A 63 8.81 -10.53 -2.92
C LEU A 63 7.75 -10.50 -4.02
N ALA A 64 8.11 -10.09 -5.25
CA ALA A 64 7.18 -10.10 -6.38
C ALA A 64 6.67 -11.51 -6.70
N ARG A 65 7.51 -12.55 -6.57
CA ARG A 65 7.08 -13.94 -6.72
C ARG A 65 6.09 -14.36 -5.63
N VAL A 66 6.36 -14.01 -4.37
CA VAL A 66 5.44 -14.27 -3.26
C VAL A 66 4.11 -13.55 -3.48
N HIS A 67 4.14 -12.27 -3.85
CA HIS A 67 2.95 -11.51 -4.17
C HIS A 67 2.16 -12.11 -5.34
N SER A 68 2.82 -12.59 -6.40
CA SER A 68 2.15 -13.28 -7.51
C SER A 68 1.42 -14.53 -7.04
N ALA A 69 2.07 -15.36 -6.22
CA ALA A 69 1.45 -16.56 -5.65
C ALA A 69 0.27 -16.25 -4.71
N LEU A 70 0.38 -15.19 -3.92
CA LEU A 70 -0.70 -14.73 -3.03
C LEU A 70 -1.81 -14.04 -3.80
N SER A 71 -1.51 -13.36 -4.91
CA SER A 71 -2.48 -12.59 -5.69
C SER A 71 -3.58 -13.50 -6.21
N ASP A 72 -3.26 -14.68 -6.76
CA ASP A 72 -4.28 -15.64 -7.18
C ASP A 72 -5.15 -16.12 -6.00
N PHE A 73 -4.58 -16.26 -4.81
CA PHE A 73 -5.32 -16.62 -3.59
C PHE A 73 -6.25 -15.49 -3.13
N THR A 74 -5.79 -14.24 -3.16
CA THR A 74 -6.57 -13.08 -2.72
C THR A 74 -7.56 -12.55 -3.76
N SER A 75 -7.29 -12.76 -5.05
CA SER A 75 -8.10 -12.22 -6.16
C SER A 75 -9.19 -13.17 -6.63
N ARG A 76 -9.14 -14.48 -6.38
CA ARG A 76 -10.14 -15.43 -6.92
C ARG A 76 -11.11 -16.00 -5.90
N GLN A 77 -11.02 -15.61 -4.63
CA GLN A 77 -11.85 -16.17 -3.58
C GLN A 77 -12.84 -15.15 -3.02
N GLU A 78 -14.02 -15.15 -3.65
CA GLU A 78 -15.28 -14.66 -3.10
C GLU A 78 -15.47 -15.14 -1.63
N LYS A 79 -15.09 -16.39 -1.33
CA LYS A 79 -15.38 -17.08 -0.05
C LYS A 79 -14.38 -16.90 1.10
N LEU A 80 -13.38 -16.01 0.99
CA LEU A 80 -12.35 -15.86 2.04
C LEU A 80 -12.65 -14.74 3.04
N ILE A 81 -13.61 -13.86 2.75
CA ILE A 81 -14.05 -12.88 3.72
C ILE A 81 -14.86 -13.64 4.79
N PRO A 82 -14.44 -13.68 6.06
CA PRO A 82 -15.02 -14.58 7.06
C PRO A 82 -16.48 -14.26 7.41
N PHE A 83 -16.96 -13.09 6.97
CA PHE A 83 -18.33 -12.64 7.10
C PHE A 83 -19.12 -12.67 5.77
N ASP A 84 -18.53 -13.12 4.67
CA ASP A 84 -19.25 -13.45 3.43
C ASP A 84 -19.83 -14.86 3.55
N ASN A 85 -20.96 -14.96 4.25
CA ASN A 85 -21.69 -16.21 4.41
C ASN A 85 -22.95 -16.16 3.56
N LEU A 86 -23.27 -17.25 2.87
CA LEU A 86 -24.56 -17.39 2.20
C LEU A 86 -25.68 -17.30 3.24
N ILE A 87 -26.50 -16.26 3.13
CA ILE A 87 -27.71 -16.08 3.94
C ILE A 87 -28.94 -16.27 3.07
N HIS A 88 -29.94 -16.96 3.60
CA HIS A 88 -31.22 -17.13 2.91
C HIS A 88 -32.29 -16.31 3.64
N LEU A 89 -32.66 -15.18 3.04
CA LEU A 89 -33.69 -14.30 3.58
C LEU A 89 -35.08 -14.77 3.11
N ARG A 90 -35.96 -15.02 4.08
CA ARG A 90 -37.36 -15.41 3.82
C ARG A 90 -38.17 -14.21 3.35
N LYS A 91 -39.26 -14.49 2.63
CA LYS A 91 -40.23 -13.46 2.20
C LYS A 91 -40.92 -12.79 3.39
N ASP A 92 -41.26 -13.56 4.42
CA ASP A 92 -41.88 -13.05 5.65
C ASP A 92 -40.94 -12.13 6.42
N LYS A 93 -41.41 -10.92 6.76
CA LYS A 93 -40.62 -9.88 7.43
C LYS A 93 -40.09 -10.32 8.79
N ARG A 94 -40.92 -11.00 9.61
CA ARG A 94 -40.53 -11.44 10.96
C ARG A 94 -39.48 -12.53 10.90
N GLN A 95 -39.66 -13.53 10.05
CA GLN A 95 -38.67 -14.59 9.82
C GLN A 95 -37.35 -14.04 9.30
N ARG A 96 -37.42 -13.03 8.42
CA ARG A 96 -36.23 -12.35 7.89
C ARG A 96 -35.48 -11.62 9.00
N LEU A 97 -36.16 -10.76 9.77
CA LEU A 97 -35.57 -10.05 10.91
C LEU A 97 -34.96 -11.03 11.91
N GLN A 98 -35.66 -12.10 12.27
CA GLN A 98 -35.15 -13.13 13.16
C GLN A 98 -33.86 -13.79 12.61
N THR A 99 -33.82 -14.06 11.30
CA THR A 99 -32.61 -14.59 10.65
C THR A 99 -31.45 -13.61 10.77
N LEU A 100 -31.68 -12.32 10.47
CA LEU A 100 -30.64 -11.28 10.57
C LEU A 100 -30.15 -11.08 12.01
N LEU A 101 -31.05 -11.02 12.98
CA LEU A 101 -30.69 -10.94 14.40
C LEU A 101 -29.87 -12.14 14.86
N SER A 102 -30.17 -13.35 14.35
CA SER A 102 -29.43 -14.57 14.72
C SER A 102 -27.99 -14.58 14.19
N ILE A 103 -27.72 -13.97 13.03
CA ILE A 103 -26.39 -13.94 12.41
C ILE A 103 -25.55 -12.74 12.87
N LYS A 104 -26.19 -11.64 13.28
CA LYS A 104 -25.54 -10.38 13.70
C LYS A 104 -24.33 -10.58 14.62
N PRO A 105 -24.40 -11.33 15.74
CA PRO A 105 -23.27 -11.46 16.66
C PRO A 105 -22.05 -12.11 16.03
N ARG A 106 -22.27 -13.12 15.18
CA ARG A 106 -21.20 -13.81 14.45
C ARG A 106 -20.57 -12.88 13.42
N MET A 107 -21.38 -12.20 12.61
CA MET A 107 -20.88 -11.30 11.56
C MET A 107 -20.03 -10.17 12.14
N LEU A 108 -20.51 -9.49 13.20
CA LEU A 108 -19.76 -8.41 13.83
C LEU A 108 -18.45 -8.89 14.45
N ARG A 109 -18.43 -10.06 15.09
CA ARG A 109 -17.22 -10.65 15.66
C ARG A 109 -16.20 -10.98 14.57
N ASP A 110 -16.63 -11.66 13.52
CA ASP A 110 -15.76 -12.14 12.45
C ASP A 110 -15.23 -10.95 11.63
N ALA A 111 -16.06 -9.92 11.38
CA ALA A 111 -15.65 -8.65 10.76
C ALA A 111 -14.62 -7.89 11.61
N ARG A 112 -14.85 -7.74 12.91
CA ARG A 112 -13.90 -7.09 13.82
C ARG A 112 -12.55 -7.79 13.83
N ARG A 113 -12.56 -9.13 13.89
CA ARG A 113 -11.33 -9.94 13.87
C ARG A 113 -10.59 -9.75 12.55
N PHE A 114 -11.30 -9.88 11.43
CA PHE A 114 -10.72 -9.70 10.10
C PHE A 114 -10.08 -8.31 9.94
N MET A 115 -10.80 -7.25 10.32
CA MET A 115 -10.28 -5.87 10.22
C MET A 115 -9.03 -5.66 11.10
N GLY A 116 -8.96 -6.30 12.26
CA GLY A 116 -7.77 -6.27 13.12
C GLY A 116 -6.56 -6.93 12.46
N GLU A 117 -6.73 -8.13 11.88
CA GLU A 117 -5.63 -8.82 11.17
C GLU A 117 -5.24 -8.07 9.88
N ARG A 118 -6.23 -7.55 9.14
CA ARG A 118 -6.02 -6.87 7.85
C ARG A 118 -5.26 -5.55 8.00
N THR A 119 -5.38 -4.89 9.14
CA THR A 119 -4.73 -3.60 9.43
C THR A 119 -3.50 -3.72 10.33
N ALA A 120 -3.13 -4.92 10.79
CA ALA A 120 -2.10 -5.13 11.81
C ALA A 120 -0.71 -4.54 11.47
N PHE A 121 -0.38 -4.44 10.18
CA PHE A 121 0.90 -3.92 9.70
C PHE A 121 0.74 -2.65 8.82
N MET A 122 -0.44 -2.03 8.84
CA MET A 122 -0.72 -0.83 8.06
C MET A 122 -0.53 0.43 8.91
N ASP A 123 0.05 1.47 8.31
CA ASP A 123 -0.01 2.81 8.89
C ASP A 123 -1.37 3.44 8.60
N LEU A 124 -2.26 3.44 9.58
CA LEU A 124 -3.61 3.96 9.46
C LEU A 124 -3.69 5.50 9.45
N SER A 125 -2.57 6.19 9.68
CA SER A 125 -2.49 7.65 9.55
C SER A 125 -2.27 8.12 8.12
N VAL A 126 -1.91 7.21 7.21
CA VAL A 126 -1.65 7.50 5.80
C VAL A 126 -2.84 7.03 4.97
N PRO A 127 -3.46 7.90 4.15
CA PRO A 127 -4.51 7.49 3.24
C PRO A 127 -4.04 6.40 2.28
N SER A 128 -4.83 5.34 2.13
CA SER A 128 -4.54 4.25 1.19
C SER A 128 -5.82 3.67 0.59
N SER A 129 -5.73 3.18 -0.64
CA SER A 129 -6.83 2.52 -1.34
C SER A 129 -6.29 1.34 -2.13
N GLU A 130 -6.93 0.19 -1.96
CA GLU A 130 -6.67 -1.03 -2.70
C GLU A 130 -7.95 -1.48 -3.38
N GLN A 131 -7.85 -1.89 -4.64
CA GLN A 131 -8.97 -2.44 -5.40
C GLN A 131 -8.51 -3.69 -6.15
N SER A 132 -9.29 -4.76 -6.03
CA SER A 132 -9.14 -5.98 -6.80
C SER A 132 -10.45 -6.25 -7.55
N SER A 133 -10.34 -6.64 -8.82
CA SER A 133 -11.49 -7.04 -9.63
C SER A 133 -11.20 -8.39 -10.28
N PHE A 134 -12.20 -9.26 -10.29
CA PHE A 134 -12.08 -10.62 -10.80
C PHE A 134 -13.41 -11.14 -11.32
N VAL A 135 -13.36 -12.27 -12.01
CA VAL A 135 -14.56 -12.99 -12.43
C VAL A 135 -14.68 -14.22 -11.53
N SER A 136 -15.82 -14.37 -10.86
CA SER A 136 -16.10 -15.53 -10.02
C SER A 136 -16.15 -16.80 -10.88
N PRO A 137 -16.04 -18.00 -10.27
CA PRO A 137 -16.25 -19.25 -10.99
C PRO A 137 -17.65 -19.38 -11.64
N SER A 138 -18.66 -18.64 -11.17
CA SER A 138 -20.00 -18.57 -11.79
C SER A 138 -20.08 -17.61 -12.97
N GLY A 139 -19.02 -16.83 -13.24
CA GLY A 139 -18.97 -15.85 -14.33
C GLY A 139 -19.37 -14.44 -13.92
N ASP A 140 -19.61 -14.20 -12.63
CA ASP A 140 -20.00 -12.90 -12.11
C ASP A 140 -18.78 -11.98 -12.00
N TYR A 141 -18.96 -10.69 -12.32
CA TYR A 141 -17.92 -9.70 -12.11
C TYR A 141 -17.93 -9.25 -10.65
N CYS A 142 -16.82 -9.48 -9.94
CA CYS A 142 -16.65 -9.14 -8.54
C CYS A 142 -15.60 -8.03 -8.40
N ALA A 143 -15.83 -7.11 -7.46
CA ALA A 143 -14.87 -6.09 -7.08
C ALA A 143 -14.77 -6.00 -5.55
N LEU A 144 -13.54 -6.00 -5.04
CA LEU A 144 -13.21 -5.81 -3.64
C LEU A 144 -12.45 -4.49 -3.51
N LYS A 145 -12.94 -3.60 -2.65
CA LYS A 145 -12.30 -2.31 -2.37
C LYS A 145 -12.04 -2.19 -0.88
N PHE A 146 -10.81 -1.86 -0.53
CA PHE A 146 -10.37 -1.57 0.83
C PHE A 146 -9.78 -0.17 0.88
N VAL A 147 -10.25 0.67 1.80
CA VAL A 147 -9.84 2.07 1.90
C VAL A 147 -9.52 2.41 3.35
N VAL A 148 -8.38 3.05 3.54
CA VAL A 148 -8.02 3.76 4.78
C VAL A 148 -8.08 5.25 4.47
N MET A 149 -8.95 5.95 5.18
CA MET A 149 -9.11 7.40 5.08
C MET A 149 -9.08 8.00 6.49
N PRO A 150 -7.95 8.58 6.92
CA PRO A 150 -7.90 9.36 8.16
C PRO A 150 -8.88 10.53 8.08
N LEU A 151 -9.66 10.74 9.14
CA LEU A 151 -10.57 11.88 9.23
C LEU A 151 -9.85 13.06 9.86
N GLU A 152 -9.95 14.23 9.25
CA GLU A 152 -9.39 15.48 9.79
C GLU A 152 -10.34 16.11 10.82
N GLY A 153 -9.84 16.42 12.02
CA GLY A 153 -10.60 17.10 13.06
C GLY A 153 -10.92 16.23 14.28
N ASP A 154 -11.46 16.88 15.31
CA ASP A 154 -11.71 16.26 16.61
C ASP A 154 -13.09 15.57 16.64
N PHE A 155 -13.17 14.40 16.00
CA PHE A 155 -14.37 13.57 16.01
C PHE A 155 -14.26 12.41 17.00
N THR A 156 -15.33 12.20 17.76
CA THR A 156 -15.50 10.96 18.52
C THR A 156 -15.97 9.84 17.60
N ALA A 157 -15.62 8.59 17.92
CA ALA A 157 -16.11 7.42 17.19
C ALA A 157 -17.64 7.37 17.10
N LYS A 158 -18.35 7.88 18.13
CA LYS A 158 -19.81 7.98 18.13
C LYS A 158 -20.32 8.96 17.08
N GLN A 159 -19.74 10.16 16.97
CA GLN A 159 -20.15 11.14 15.95
C GLN A 159 -19.95 10.60 14.54
N VAL A 160 -18.83 9.92 14.29
CA VAL A 160 -18.56 9.26 13.01
C VAL A 160 -19.60 8.16 12.75
N PHE A 161 -19.89 7.33 13.75
CA PHE A 161 -20.92 6.29 13.64
C PHE A 161 -22.31 6.85 13.36
N ASP A 162 -22.73 7.90 14.08
CA ASP A 162 -24.03 8.55 13.91
C ASP A 162 -24.15 9.20 12.52
N ALA A 163 -23.07 9.80 12.01
CA ALA A 163 -23.02 10.35 10.65
C ALA A 163 -23.08 9.26 9.58
N LEU A 164 -22.36 8.16 9.75
CA LEU A 164 -22.43 6.99 8.86
C LEU A 164 -23.82 6.38 8.86
N LYS A 165 -24.44 6.25 10.03
CA LYS A 165 -25.82 5.81 10.16
C LYS A 165 -26.74 6.74 9.37
N PHE A 166 -26.67 8.06 9.60
CA PHE A 166 -27.47 9.01 8.85
C PHE A 166 -27.30 8.86 7.33
N TYR A 167 -26.06 8.76 6.85
CA TYR A 167 -25.76 8.54 5.44
C TYR A 167 -26.43 7.26 4.89
N LEU A 168 -26.29 6.13 5.59
CA LEU A 168 -26.84 4.85 5.15
C LEU A 168 -28.37 4.85 5.10
N PHE A 169 -29.03 5.51 6.05
CA PHE A 169 -30.49 5.64 6.06
C PHE A 169 -31.02 6.58 4.95
N HIS A 170 -30.18 7.49 4.42
CA HIS A 170 -30.55 8.40 3.32
C HIS A 170 -29.85 8.06 2.00
N MET A 171 -29.38 6.82 1.89
CA MET A 171 -28.53 6.41 0.77
C MET A 171 -29.28 6.43 -0.57
N GLU A 172 -30.60 6.27 -0.59
CA GLU A 172 -31.41 6.41 -1.81
C GLU A 172 -31.33 7.82 -2.42
N ILE A 173 -31.42 8.85 -1.59
CA ILE A 173 -31.25 10.25 -2.02
C ILE A 173 -29.83 10.44 -2.55
N MET A 174 -28.83 10.02 -1.78
CA MET A 174 -27.42 10.19 -2.14
C MET A 174 -27.04 9.48 -3.44
N ILE A 175 -27.55 8.27 -3.66
CA ILE A 175 -27.35 7.53 -4.92
C ILE A 175 -28.03 8.30 -6.05
N SER A 176 -29.29 8.74 -5.87
CA SER A 176 -30.04 9.44 -6.91
C SER A 176 -29.35 10.74 -7.34
N GLU A 177 -28.85 11.52 -6.38
CA GLU A 177 -28.10 12.75 -6.66
C GLU A 177 -26.77 12.46 -7.36
N ALA A 178 -26.06 11.41 -6.96
CA ALA A 178 -24.76 11.06 -7.52
C ALA A 178 -24.85 10.48 -8.95
N THR A 179 -25.88 9.71 -9.25
CA THR A 179 -26.05 9.07 -10.56
C THR A 179 -26.91 9.88 -11.53
N GLY A 180 -27.76 10.78 -11.02
CA GLY A 180 -28.79 11.46 -11.80
C GLY A 180 -29.99 10.57 -12.16
N ASP A 181 -30.04 9.35 -11.63
CA ASP A 181 -31.12 8.38 -11.85
C ASP A 181 -32.03 8.33 -10.62
N LEU A 182 -33.35 8.15 -10.80
CA LEU A 182 -34.24 7.91 -9.66
C LEU A 182 -33.94 6.53 -9.05
N THR A 183 -33.52 6.53 -7.79
CA THR A 183 -33.44 5.34 -6.94
C THR A 183 -34.65 5.31 -6.02
N LEU A 184 -35.24 4.14 -5.82
CA LEU A 184 -36.34 3.92 -4.89
C LEU A 184 -35.85 3.01 -3.76
N CYS A 185 -36.17 3.33 -2.52
CA CYS A 185 -35.90 2.46 -1.38
C CYS A 185 -37.21 1.88 -0.84
N GLU A 186 -37.34 0.56 -0.84
CA GLU A 186 -38.35 -0.11 -0.04
C GLU A 186 -37.83 -0.21 1.40
N GLU A 187 -38.29 0.70 2.26
CA GLU A 187 -38.02 0.63 3.69
C GLU A 187 -38.93 -0.40 4.35
N GLU A 188 -38.35 -1.45 4.94
CA GLU A 188 -39.04 -2.26 5.93
C GLU A 188 -38.67 -1.73 7.31
N GLU A 189 -39.43 -0.78 7.86
CA GLU A 189 -39.26 -0.37 9.26
C GLU A 189 -39.42 -1.62 10.15
N PRO A 190 -38.35 -2.06 10.85
CA PRO A 190 -38.50 -2.99 11.94
C PRO A 190 -38.83 -2.19 13.21
N ASP A 191 -39.72 -2.72 14.06
CA ASP A 191 -39.92 -2.26 15.45
C ASP A 191 -38.61 -2.29 16.28
N ASP A 192 -37.55 -2.93 15.77
CA ASP A 192 -36.26 -3.13 16.43
C ASP A 192 -35.13 -2.33 15.72
N HIS A 193 -34.52 -1.40 16.45
CA HIS A 193 -33.43 -0.55 15.96
C HIS A 193 -32.07 -1.28 15.82
N ALA A 194 -32.00 -2.58 16.11
CA ALA A 194 -30.76 -3.34 16.06
C ALA A 194 -30.31 -3.76 14.65
N VAL A 195 -31.21 -3.82 13.67
CA VAL A 195 -30.87 -4.20 12.28
C VAL A 195 -31.74 -3.39 11.34
N SER A 196 -31.17 -2.84 10.26
CA SER A 196 -31.95 -2.29 9.16
C SER A 196 -31.65 -3.01 7.85
N GLN A 197 -32.68 -3.15 7.02
CA GLN A 197 -32.57 -3.69 5.68
C GLN A 197 -33.12 -2.66 4.69
N HIS A 198 -32.35 -2.34 3.66
CA HIS A 198 -32.73 -1.42 2.61
C HIS A 198 -32.70 -2.15 1.28
N ARG A 199 -33.79 -2.09 0.53
CA ARG A 199 -33.85 -2.61 -0.84
C ARG A 199 -33.95 -1.44 -1.82
N PHE A 200 -32.88 -1.23 -2.57
CA PHE A 200 -32.79 -0.16 -3.55
C PHE A 200 -33.10 -0.68 -4.95
N LEU A 201 -33.98 0.02 -5.66
CA LEU A 201 -34.33 -0.23 -7.05
C LEU A 201 -34.02 1.01 -7.87
N ARG A 202 -33.21 0.87 -8.91
CA ARG A 202 -32.87 1.97 -9.83
C ARG A 202 -32.96 1.52 -11.28
N SER A 203 -33.28 2.45 -12.17
CA SER A 203 -33.21 2.23 -13.62
C SER A 203 -32.07 3.05 -14.19
N THR A 204 -31.18 2.41 -14.95
CA THR A 204 -30.08 3.10 -15.64
C THR A 204 -30.61 3.88 -16.84
N PRO A 205 -29.86 4.87 -17.36
CA PRO A 205 -30.24 5.61 -18.58
C PRO A 205 -30.39 4.70 -19.81
N SER A 206 -29.71 3.56 -19.80
CA SER A 206 -29.78 2.50 -20.82
C SER A 206 -30.99 1.56 -20.66
N GLY A 207 -31.84 1.78 -19.67
CA GLY A 207 -33.08 1.02 -19.43
C GLY A 207 -32.91 -0.27 -18.63
N TYR A 208 -31.73 -0.52 -18.03
CA TYR A 208 -31.53 -1.68 -17.17
C TYR A 208 -32.01 -1.39 -15.75
N GLN A 209 -32.68 -2.36 -15.13
CA GLN A 209 -33.01 -2.28 -13.71
C GLN A 209 -31.89 -2.90 -12.89
N VAL A 210 -31.47 -2.19 -11.85
CA VAL A 210 -30.48 -2.65 -10.87
C VAL A 210 -31.16 -2.69 -9.50
N GLU A 211 -31.04 -3.84 -8.84
CA GLU A 211 -31.50 -4.06 -7.47
C GLU A 211 -30.29 -4.21 -6.55
N SER A 212 -30.27 -3.49 -5.43
CA SER A 212 -29.34 -3.70 -4.31
C SER A 212 -30.12 -4.04 -3.05
N ASN A 213 -29.58 -4.96 -2.25
CA ASN A 213 -30.17 -5.34 -0.97
C ASN A 213 -29.11 -5.26 0.12
N ASP A 214 -29.28 -4.29 0.99
CA ASP A 214 -28.27 -3.90 1.96
C ASP A 214 -28.78 -4.20 3.37
N VAL A 215 -27.94 -4.82 4.20
CA VAL A 215 -28.24 -5.10 5.60
C VAL A 215 -27.21 -4.39 6.47
N ILE A 216 -27.69 -3.67 7.48
CA ILE A 216 -26.89 -2.90 8.42
C ILE A 216 -27.10 -3.47 9.82
N PHE A 217 -25.99 -3.78 10.50
CA PHE A 217 -25.95 -4.37 11.84
C PHE A 217 -25.41 -3.40 12.90
#